data_AF-A0A7W0YPC8-F1
#
_entry.id   AF-A0A7W0YPC8-F1
#
_cell.length_a   1.000
_cell.length_b   1.000
_cell.length_c   1.000
_cell.angle_alpha   90.00
_cell.angle_beta   90.00
_cell.angle_gamma   90.00
#
_symmetry.space_group_name_H-M   'P 1'
#
loop_
_entity.id
_entity.type
_entity.pdbx_description
1 polymer ?
#
loop_
_entity_poly.entity_id
_entity_poly.type
_entity_poly.pdbx_seq_one_letter_code
_entity_poly.pdbx_strand_id
1 'polypeptide(L)'
;MDALKELMDRKAVADVLEQIASFLELRGENPFRIRAFRTAARAVATFPGDLRQGIEDGSLASTKGVGPATLQIVGELVGTGRASMLEELREQIPPGLVEMLAIGGLGVAKIRQIHDVLGIDSLPELEAAAHDGRLAKLPRFGQKTSENILKGIAFLRQASSFRLSHHAAEEAEGLRAALERLPGVSTAIVAGEVRRRSEVVRDLVVVLVADVPPAELFKRLSQLPGVHEFAGQDERRLT
;
A
#
# COMPACT_ATOMS: atom_id res chain seq x y z
N MET A 1 27.37 -7.98 13.38
CA MET A 1 26.62 -6.93 14.10
C MET A 1 25.80 -6.01 13.18
N ASP A 2 25.72 -6.28 11.87
CA ASP A 2 24.94 -5.47 10.92
C ASP A 2 23.49 -5.94 10.69
N ALA A 3 23.11 -7.15 11.12
CA ALA A 3 21.78 -7.71 10.86
C ALA A 3 20.63 -7.09 11.70
N LEU A 4 20.96 -6.22 12.66
CA LEU A 4 19.99 -5.50 13.51
C LEU A 4 19.77 -4.04 13.08
N LYS A 5 20.51 -3.58 12.07
CA LYS A 5 20.41 -2.23 11.49
C LYS A 5 19.25 -2.09 10.48
N GLU A 6 18.63 -3.21 10.10
CA GLU A 6 17.47 -3.28 9.19
C GLU A 6 16.11 -3.28 9.91
N LEU A 7 16.06 -3.01 11.22
CA LEU A 7 14.77 -2.84 11.89
C LEU A 7 14.15 -1.47 11.55
N MET A 8 13.37 -1.49 10.47
CA MET A 8 12.48 -0.46 9.94
C MET A 8 13.13 0.88 9.54
N ASP A 9 13.17 1.12 8.24
CA ASP A 9 13.48 2.44 7.68
C ASP A 9 12.42 3.48 8.10
N ARG A 10 12.82 4.76 8.16
CA ARG A 10 11.98 5.89 8.57
C ARG A 10 10.66 5.99 7.80
N LYS A 11 10.68 5.58 6.53
CA LYS A 11 9.48 5.52 5.69
C LYS A 11 8.47 4.50 6.24
N ALA A 12 8.94 3.31 6.61
CA ALA A 12 8.08 2.28 7.18
C ALA A 12 7.47 2.70 8.53
N VAL A 13 8.25 3.40 9.36
CA VAL A 13 7.74 3.97 10.62
C VAL A 13 6.70 5.06 10.36
N ALA A 14 6.94 5.95 9.39
CA ALA A 14 5.97 6.98 9.01
C ALA A 14 4.66 6.37 8.48
N ASP A 15 4.74 5.31 7.67
CA ASP A 15 3.58 4.59 7.14
C ASP A 15 2.75 3.96 8.27
N VAL A 16 3.39 3.41 9.31
CA VAL A 16 2.70 2.91 10.52
C VAL A 16 1.97 4.03 11.25
N LEU A 17 2.60 5.20 11.42
CA LEU A 17 1.97 6.35 12.08
C LEU A 17 0.77 6.88 11.27
N GLU A 18 0.85 6.90 9.94
CA GLU A 18 -0.28 7.27 9.07
C GLU A 18 -1.40 6.22 9.11
N GLN A 19 -1.05 4.94 9.22
CA GLN A 19 -2.03 3.86 9.42
C GLN A 19 -2.77 4.01 10.75
N ILE A 20 -2.05 4.30 11.84
CA ILE A 20 -2.66 4.61 13.16
C ILE A 20 -3.62 5.80 13.04
N ALA A 21 -3.21 6.88 12.36
CA ALA A 21 -4.07 8.04 12.16
C ALA A 21 -5.36 7.69 11.39
N SER A 22 -5.24 6.86 10.36
CA SER A 22 -6.37 6.39 9.55
C SER A 22 -7.34 5.52 10.37
N PHE A 23 -6.82 4.65 11.24
CA PHE A 23 -7.61 3.81 12.12
C PHE A 23 -8.34 4.62 13.20
N LEU A 24 -7.67 5.60 13.80
CA LEU A 24 -8.31 6.55 14.71
C LEU A 24 -9.43 7.34 14.01
N GLU A 25 -9.21 7.76 12.77
CA GLU A 25 -10.23 8.48 11.99
C GLU A 25 -11.44 7.59 11.64
N LEU A 26 -11.21 6.32 11.28
CA LEU A 26 -12.29 5.33 11.09
C LEU A 26 -13.14 5.16 12.34
N ARG A 27 -12.50 5.09 13.51
CA ARG A 27 -13.19 5.00 14.81
C ARG A 27 -13.87 6.30 15.25
N GLY A 28 -13.63 7.38 14.55
CA GLY A 28 -14.15 8.69 14.89
C GLY A 28 -13.58 9.29 16.16
N GLU A 29 -12.32 8.97 16.46
CA GLU A 29 -11.56 9.54 17.56
C GLU A 29 -11.31 11.05 17.40
N ASN A 30 -10.75 11.64 18.44
CA ASN A 30 -10.51 13.08 18.51
C ASN A 30 -9.69 13.62 17.31
N PRO A 31 -10.18 14.64 16.57
CA PRO A 31 -9.46 15.20 15.41
C PRO A 31 -8.07 15.77 15.72
N PHE A 32 -7.82 16.24 16.93
CA PHE A 32 -6.49 16.69 17.36
C PHE A 32 -5.51 15.52 17.46
N ARG A 33 -5.96 14.38 17.98
CA ARG A 33 -5.15 13.15 18.09
C ARG A 33 -4.81 12.58 16.71
N ILE A 34 -5.79 12.53 15.81
CA ILE A 34 -5.60 12.11 14.41
C ILE A 34 -4.58 13.02 13.71
N ARG A 35 -4.75 14.35 13.82
CA ARG A 35 -3.80 15.31 13.25
C ARG A 35 -2.40 15.16 13.83
N ALA A 36 -2.27 14.93 15.14
CA ALA A 36 -0.99 14.73 15.79
C ALA A 36 -0.22 13.54 15.18
N PHE A 37 -0.89 12.41 14.95
CA PHE A 37 -0.25 11.24 14.31
C PHE A 37 0.13 11.49 12.85
N ARG A 38 -0.70 12.19 12.06
CA ARG A 38 -0.33 12.61 10.69
C ARG A 38 0.86 13.57 10.67
N THR A 39 0.90 14.51 11.60
CA THR A 39 2.03 15.43 11.74
C THR A 39 3.29 14.68 12.14
N ALA A 40 3.18 13.73 13.08
CA ALA A 40 4.28 12.86 13.49
C ALA A 40 4.80 12.00 12.33
N ALA A 41 3.92 11.39 11.52
CA ALA A 41 4.30 10.61 10.35
C ALA A 41 5.16 11.43 9.38
N ARG A 42 4.73 12.67 9.08
CA ARG A 42 5.50 13.60 8.23
C ARG A 42 6.84 13.98 8.86
N ALA A 43 6.85 14.31 10.15
CA ALA A 43 8.07 14.67 10.87
C ALA A 43 9.10 13.54 10.82
N VAL A 44 8.67 12.31 11.12
CA VAL A 44 9.50 11.10 11.09
C VAL A 44 10.01 10.79 9.68
N ALA A 45 9.16 10.89 8.64
CA ALA A 45 9.58 10.66 7.26
C ALA A 45 10.69 11.62 6.81
N THR A 46 10.66 12.86 7.29
CA THR A 46 11.66 13.91 6.96
C THR A 46 12.81 14.02 7.95
N PHE A 47 12.82 13.21 9.00
CA PHE A 47 13.85 13.30 10.04
C PHE A 47 15.25 13.06 9.45
N PRO A 48 16.22 13.94 9.74
CA PRO A 48 17.59 13.77 9.27
C PRO A 48 18.32 12.75 10.15
N GLY A 49 18.80 11.68 9.53
CA GLY A 49 19.59 10.66 10.21
C GLY A 49 18.79 9.41 10.61
N ASP A 50 19.40 8.63 11.49
CA ASP A 50 18.88 7.33 11.93
C ASP A 50 17.92 7.50 13.12
N LEU A 51 16.77 6.80 13.09
CA LEU A 51 15.75 6.93 14.13
C LEU A 51 16.19 6.37 15.48
N ARG A 52 17.03 5.32 15.50
CA ARG A 52 17.53 4.74 16.76
C ARG A 52 18.46 5.72 17.45
N GLN A 53 19.39 6.30 16.70
CA GLN A 53 20.27 7.37 17.21
C GLN A 53 19.45 8.57 17.69
N GLY A 54 18.45 8.99 16.91
CA GLY A 54 17.59 10.11 17.28
C GLY A 54 16.77 9.90 18.55
N ILE A 55 16.46 8.64 18.90
CA ILE A 55 15.84 8.29 20.19
C ILE A 55 16.88 8.39 21.31
N GLU A 56 18.06 7.80 21.12
CA GLU A 56 19.12 7.74 22.13
C GLU A 56 19.66 9.12 22.52
N ASP A 57 19.84 10.02 21.54
CA ASP A 57 20.36 11.37 21.75
C ASP A 57 19.28 12.44 22.03
N GLY A 58 18.00 12.06 21.95
CA GLY A 58 16.85 12.94 22.19
C GLY A 58 16.54 13.94 21.08
N SER A 59 17.23 13.88 19.94
CA SER A 59 16.97 14.78 18.80
C SER A 59 15.61 14.50 18.15
N LEU A 60 15.14 13.26 18.15
CA LEU A 60 13.80 12.91 17.65
C LEU A 60 12.71 13.49 18.57
N ALA A 61 12.91 13.45 19.88
CA ALA A 61 11.98 14.05 20.85
C ALA A 61 11.88 15.57 20.73
N SER A 62 12.96 16.20 20.28
CA SER A 62 13.03 17.64 20.02
C SER A 62 12.40 18.05 18.68
N THR A 63 12.02 17.09 17.84
CA THR A 63 11.44 17.36 16.52
C THR A 63 10.00 17.85 16.66
N LYS A 64 9.71 19.02 16.07
CA LYS A 64 8.37 19.61 16.09
C LYS A 64 7.34 18.63 15.50
N GLY A 65 6.31 18.32 16.28
CA GLY A 65 5.25 17.40 15.87
C GLY A 65 5.46 15.95 16.31
N VAL A 66 6.60 15.64 16.93
CA VAL A 66 6.83 14.37 17.63
C VAL A 66 6.51 14.56 19.11
N GLY A 67 5.53 13.80 19.61
CA GLY A 67 5.13 13.81 21.03
C GLY A 67 5.51 12.52 21.76
N PRO A 68 5.24 12.42 23.07
CA PRO A 68 5.56 11.24 23.87
C PRO A 68 4.97 9.93 23.33
N ALA A 69 3.71 9.96 22.89
CA ALA A 69 3.05 8.79 22.31
C ALA A 69 3.73 8.35 20.99
N THR A 70 4.15 9.30 20.17
CA THR A 70 4.92 9.01 18.95
C THR A 70 6.26 8.38 19.30
N LEU A 71 7.01 8.95 20.25
CA LEU A 71 8.31 8.41 20.66
C LEU A 71 8.21 6.98 21.15
N GLN A 72 7.18 6.68 21.94
CA GLN A 72 6.92 5.32 22.39
C GLN A 72 6.73 4.37 21.19
N ILE A 73 5.86 4.73 20.25
CA ILE A 73 5.58 3.90 19.06
C ILE A 73 6.82 3.72 18.18
N VAL A 74 7.59 4.80 17.94
CA VAL A 74 8.84 4.70 17.16
C VAL A 74 9.84 3.80 17.89
N GLY A 75 9.96 3.91 19.21
CA GLY A 75 10.81 3.03 20.02
C GLY A 75 10.39 1.55 19.94
N GLU A 76 9.09 1.27 20.02
CA GLU A 76 8.55 -0.09 19.86
C GLU A 76 8.87 -0.65 18.46
N LEU A 77 8.67 0.15 17.40
CA LEU A 77 8.93 -0.26 16.02
C LEU A 77 10.41 -0.52 15.74
N VAL A 78 11.29 0.38 16.17
CA VAL A 78 12.75 0.24 15.96
C VAL A 78 13.35 -0.87 16.85
N GLY A 79 12.74 -1.13 18.00
CA GLY A 79 13.18 -2.16 18.95
C GLY A 79 12.68 -3.56 18.62
N THR A 80 11.40 -3.69 18.24
CA THR A 80 10.68 -4.98 18.14
C THR A 80 10.07 -5.23 16.78
N GLY A 81 10.00 -4.22 15.90
CA GLY A 81 9.28 -4.29 14.62
C GLY A 81 7.76 -4.24 14.76
N ARG A 82 7.23 -4.00 15.96
CA ARG A 82 5.80 -3.99 16.27
C ARG A 82 5.40 -2.70 16.98
N ALA A 83 4.12 -2.35 16.90
CA ALA A 83 3.54 -1.21 17.60
C ALA A 83 2.23 -1.65 18.27
N SER A 84 2.21 -1.66 19.59
CA SER A 84 1.10 -2.21 20.39
C SER A 84 -0.21 -1.48 20.09
N MET A 85 -0.16 -0.16 19.98
CA MET A 85 -1.33 0.67 19.63
C MET A 85 -1.90 0.33 18.24
N LEU A 86 -1.06 -0.03 17.27
CA LEU A 86 -1.55 -0.41 15.94
C LEU A 86 -2.27 -1.77 16.01
N GLU A 87 -1.73 -2.73 16.76
CA GLU A 87 -2.33 -4.05 16.95
C GLU A 87 -3.69 -3.93 17.66
N GLU A 88 -3.77 -3.17 18.75
CA GLU A 88 -5.03 -2.90 19.45
C GLU A 88 -6.07 -2.24 18.55
N LEU A 89 -5.67 -1.30 17.70
CA LEU A 89 -6.59 -0.65 16.75
C LEU A 89 -7.08 -1.62 15.68
N ARG A 90 -6.26 -2.59 15.23
CA ARG A 90 -6.68 -3.61 14.25
C ARG A 90 -7.76 -4.52 14.82
N GLU A 91 -7.68 -4.88 16.10
CA GLU A 91 -8.70 -5.72 16.76
C GLU A 91 -10.04 -5.00 16.93
N GLN A 92 -10.02 -3.66 17.00
CA GLN A 92 -11.20 -2.84 17.25
C GLN A 92 -11.91 -2.37 15.98
N ILE A 93 -11.35 -2.62 14.79
CA ILE A 93 -11.90 -2.16 13.52
C ILE A 93 -12.36 -3.36 12.70
N PRO A 94 -13.59 -3.37 12.17
CA PRO A 94 -14.05 -4.42 11.27
C PRO A 94 -13.08 -4.59 10.09
N PRO A 95 -12.69 -5.83 9.76
CA PRO A 95 -11.66 -6.09 8.75
C PRO A 95 -12.02 -5.52 7.38
N GLY A 96 -13.31 -5.54 7.00
CA GLY A 96 -13.73 -4.99 5.72
C GLY A 96 -13.59 -3.46 5.61
N LEU A 97 -13.65 -2.71 6.71
CA LEU A 97 -13.32 -1.27 6.68
C LEU A 97 -11.83 -1.03 6.41
N VAL A 98 -10.97 -1.94 6.89
CA VAL A 98 -9.53 -1.90 6.60
C VAL A 98 -9.28 -2.23 5.13
N GLU A 99 -9.98 -3.22 4.58
CA GLU A 99 -9.89 -3.57 3.15
C GLU A 99 -10.33 -2.40 2.25
N MET A 100 -11.36 -1.65 2.65
CA MET A 100 -11.82 -0.46 1.92
C MET A 100 -10.76 0.64 1.81
N LEU A 101 -9.82 0.74 2.77
CA LEU A 101 -8.71 1.71 2.70
C LEU A 101 -7.76 1.44 1.52
N ALA A 102 -7.73 0.21 1.01
CA ALA A 102 -6.93 -0.16 -0.15
C ALA A 102 -7.58 0.27 -1.48
N ILE A 103 -8.86 0.68 -1.48
CA ILE A 103 -9.55 1.15 -2.68
C ILE A 103 -9.03 2.53 -3.06
N GLY A 104 -8.35 2.62 -4.20
CA GLY A 104 -7.86 3.88 -4.76
C GLY A 104 -8.97 4.94 -4.87
N GLY A 105 -8.74 6.12 -4.29
CA GLY A 105 -9.69 7.23 -4.31
C GLY A 105 -10.81 7.17 -3.25
N LEU A 106 -10.83 6.14 -2.40
CA LEU A 106 -11.75 6.01 -1.27
C LEU A 106 -11.04 6.36 0.05
N GLY A 107 -11.10 7.64 0.45
CA GLY A 107 -10.48 8.11 1.69
C GLY A 107 -11.27 7.73 2.95
N VAL A 108 -10.59 7.77 4.11
CA VAL A 108 -11.15 7.39 5.43
C VAL A 108 -12.50 8.05 5.73
N ALA A 109 -12.62 9.36 5.49
CA ALA A 109 -13.87 10.09 5.72
C ALA A 109 -15.06 9.54 4.92
N LYS A 110 -14.81 9.06 3.69
CA LYS A 110 -15.84 8.44 2.85
C LYS A 110 -16.22 7.06 3.40
N ILE A 111 -15.24 6.24 3.76
CA ILE A 111 -15.46 4.90 4.33
C ILE A 111 -16.30 5.01 5.60
N ARG A 112 -15.93 5.93 6.49
CA ARG A 112 -16.70 6.19 7.71
C ARG A 112 -18.12 6.65 7.40
N GLN A 113 -18.32 7.56 6.44
CA GLN A 113 -19.67 7.99 6.06
C GLN A 113 -20.51 6.83 5.52
N ILE A 114 -19.92 5.92 4.74
CA ILE A 114 -20.59 4.72 4.25
C ILE A 114 -21.00 3.82 5.43
N HIS A 115 -20.09 3.57 6.35
CA HIS A 115 -20.34 2.74 7.53
C HIS A 115 -21.40 3.38 8.44
N ASP A 116 -21.29 4.66 8.77
CA ASP A 116 -22.18 5.36 9.70
C ASP A 116 -23.61 5.50 9.15
N VAL A 117 -23.78 5.64 7.82
CA VAL A 117 -25.10 5.86 7.19
C VAL A 117 -25.74 4.57 6.67
N LEU A 118 -24.95 3.68 6.06
CA LEU A 118 -25.45 2.47 5.41
C LEU A 118 -25.18 1.18 6.22
N GLY A 119 -24.39 1.25 7.30
CA GLY A 119 -24.04 0.09 8.12
C GLY A 119 -23.16 -0.94 7.40
N ILE A 120 -22.48 -0.53 6.32
CA ILE A 120 -21.66 -1.42 5.49
C ILE A 120 -20.28 -1.56 6.11
N ASP A 121 -19.87 -2.79 6.40
CA ASP A 121 -18.58 -3.11 7.02
C ASP A 121 -17.72 -4.09 6.21
N SER A 122 -18.19 -4.50 5.02
CA SER A 122 -17.52 -5.48 4.15
C SER A 122 -17.47 -5.06 2.67
N LEU A 123 -16.45 -5.54 1.94
CA LEU A 123 -16.31 -5.29 0.49
C LEU A 123 -17.50 -5.79 -0.35
N PRO A 124 -18.07 -6.99 -0.10
CA PRO A 124 -19.24 -7.47 -0.86
C PRO A 124 -20.47 -6.58 -0.67
N GLU A 125 -20.73 -6.11 0.55
CA GLU A 125 -21.83 -5.19 0.83
C GLU A 125 -21.62 -3.83 0.17
N LEU A 126 -20.37 -3.33 0.17
CA LEU A 126 -20.00 -2.10 -0.55
C LEU A 126 -20.24 -2.22 -2.05
N GLU A 127 -19.87 -3.34 -2.65
CA GLU A 127 -20.12 -3.63 -4.06
C GLU A 127 -21.63 -3.70 -4.36
N ALA A 128 -22.41 -4.40 -3.54
CA ALA A 128 -23.86 -4.46 -3.68
C ALA A 128 -24.50 -3.06 -3.60
N ALA A 129 -24.06 -2.24 -2.64
CA ALA A 129 -24.54 -0.86 -2.47
C ALA A 129 -24.13 0.07 -3.62
N ALA A 130 -23.03 -0.24 -4.30
CA ALA A 130 -22.60 0.46 -5.50
C ALA A 130 -23.46 0.11 -6.71
N HIS A 131 -23.87 -1.17 -6.84
CA HIS A 131 -24.73 -1.65 -7.92
C HIS A 131 -26.19 -1.23 -7.78
N ASP A 132 -26.75 -1.29 -6.57
CA ASP A 132 -28.16 -0.93 -6.30
C ASP A 132 -28.39 0.60 -6.18
N GLY A 133 -27.32 1.38 -6.31
CA GLY A 133 -27.35 2.84 -6.29
C GLY A 133 -27.52 3.47 -4.90
N ARG A 134 -27.46 2.70 -3.81
CA ARG A 134 -27.45 3.27 -2.45
C ARG A 134 -26.27 4.19 -2.21
N LEU A 135 -25.08 3.85 -2.73
CA LEU A 135 -23.91 4.73 -2.64
C LEU A 135 -24.13 6.06 -3.36
N ALA A 136 -24.72 6.02 -4.57
CA ALA A 136 -24.98 7.20 -5.39
C ALA A 136 -25.86 8.26 -4.70
N LYS A 137 -26.70 7.83 -3.76
CA LYS A 137 -27.61 8.68 -2.98
C LYS A 137 -26.93 9.39 -1.80
N LEU A 138 -25.75 8.95 -1.39
CA LEU A 138 -25.03 9.60 -0.29
C LEU A 138 -24.48 10.97 -0.75
N PRO A 139 -24.49 11.99 0.15
CA PRO A 139 -23.92 13.28 -0.19
C PRO A 139 -22.43 13.12 -0.50
N ARG A 140 -21.99 13.66 -1.63
CA ARG A 140 -20.61 13.57 -2.19
C ARG A 140 -20.23 12.21 -2.80
N PHE A 141 -21.17 11.29 -2.98
CA PHE A 141 -20.94 9.97 -3.60
C PHE A 141 -21.68 9.79 -4.93
N GLY A 142 -21.81 10.84 -5.75
CA GLY A 142 -22.51 10.75 -7.04
C GLY A 142 -21.99 9.62 -7.96
N GLN A 143 -22.70 9.34 -9.05
CA GLN A 143 -22.51 8.17 -9.92
C GLN A 143 -21.05 7.80 -10.25
N LYS A 144 -20.25 8.80 -10.63
CA LYS A 144 -18.83 8.63 -10.95
C LYS A 144 -18.01 8.05 -9.78
N THR A 145 -18.35 8.41 -8.55
CA THR A 145 -17.69 7.88 -7.35
C THR A 145 -18.04 6.41 -7.15
N SER A 146 -19.31 6.03 -7.35
CA SER A 146 -19.75 4.63 -7.27
C SER A 146 -19.06 3.75 -8.31
N GLU A 147 -18.95 4.24 -9.56
CA GLU A 147 -18.22 3.55 -10.63
C GLU A 147 -16.72 3.41 -10.31
N ASN A 148 -16.09 4.44 -9.75
CA ASN A 148 -14.69 4.36 -9.32
C ASN A 148 -14.49 3.35 -8.19
N ILE A 149 -15.44 3.27 -7.24
CA ILE A 149 -15.40 2.26 -6.17
C ILE A 149 -15.48 0.86 -6.77
N LEU A 150 -16.42 0.60 -7.69
CA LEU A 150 -16.53 -0.69 -8.38
C LEU A 150 -15.25 -1.07 -9.12
N LYS A 151 -14.64 -0.12 -9.86
CA LYS A 151 -13.35 -0.33 -10.53
C LYS A 151 -12.24 -0.65 -9.53
N GLY A 152 -12.20 0.06 -8.41
CA GLY A 152 -11.22 -0.18 -7.35
C GLY A 152 -11.39 -1.55 -6.68
N ILE A 153 -12.63 -1.99 -6.43
CA ILE A 153 -12.91 -3.34 -5.90
C ILE A 153 -12.47 -4.41 -6.90
N ALA A 154 -12.78 -4.25 -8.19
CA ALA A 154 -12.35 -5.17 -9.23
C ALA A 154 -10.82 -5.25 -9.32
N PHE A 155 -10.14 -4.11 -9.27
CA PHE A 155 -8.68 -4.04 -9.24
C PHE A 155 -8.09 -4.74 -8.01
N LEU A 156 -8.64 -4.50 -6.81
CA LEU A 156 -8.20 -5.18 -5.60
C LEU A 156 -8.37 -6.69 -5.70
N ARG A 157 -9.49 -7.17 -6.23
CA ARG A 157 -9.72 -8.60 -6.46
C ARG A 157 -8.73 -9.19 -7.46
N GLN A 158 -8.40 -8.46 -8.52
CA GLN A 158 -7.40 -8.90 -9.48
C GLN A 158 -5.99 -8.92 -8.86
N ALA A 159 -5.61 -7.90 -8.10
CA ALA A 159 -4.32 -7.80 -7.42
C ALA A 159 -4.16 -8.83 -6.28
N SER A 160 -5.27 -9.24 -5.65
CA SER A 160 -5.30 -10.31 -4.64
C SER A 160 -5.62 -11.69 -5.24
N SER A 161 -5.90 -11.77 -6.54
CA SER A 161 -6.19 -13.03 -7.21
C SER A 161 -4.92 -13.84 -7.34
N PHE A 162 -5.02 -15.06 -6.87
CA PHE A 162 -3.99 -16.04 -7.03
C PHE A 162 -4.23 -16.83 -8.32
N ARG A 163 -3.17 -17.04 -9.09
CA ARG A 163 -3.13 -17.88 -10.28
C ARG A 163 -2.59 -19.26 -9.93
N LEU A 164 -3.18 -20.29 -10.52
CA LEU A 164 -2.59 -21.63 -10.46
C LEU A 164 -1.27 -21.64 -11.23
N SER A 165 -0.31 -22.42 -10.72
CA SER A 165 1.07 -22.46 -11.22
C SER A 165 1.20 -22.64 -12.73
N HIS A 166 0.36 -23.47 -13.36
CA HIS A 166 0.41 -23.74 -14.80
C HIS A 166 -0.03 -22.54 -15.64
N HIS A 167 -1.13 -21.87 -15.27
CA HIS A 167 -1.56 -20.64 -15.93
C HIS A 167 -0.55 -19.51 -15.73
N ALA A 168 -0.05 -19.36 -14.50
CA ALA A 168 0.96 -18.35 -14.19
C ALA A 168 2.28 -18.57 -14.97
N ALA A 169 2.69 -19.83 -15.16
CA ALA A 169 3.89 -20.16 -15.93
C ALA A 169 3.73 -19.84 -17.42
N GLU A 170 2.57 -20.16 -18.01
CA GLU A 170 2.27 -19.84 -19.41
C GLU A 170 2.20 -18.32 -19.63
N GLU A 171 1.49 -17.59 -18.75
CA GLU A 171 1.43 -16.12 -18.78
C GLU A 171 2.82 -15.50 -18.61
N ALA A 172 3.63 -15.99 -17.66
CA ALA A 172 4.97 -15.46 -17.40
C ALA A 172 5.90 -15.68 -18.58
N GLU A 173 5.81 -16.82 -19.27
CA GLU A 173 6.61 -17.10 -20.46
C GLU A 173 6.17 -16.23 -21.64
N GLY A 174 4.87 -16.03 -21.82
CA GLY A 174 4.34 -15.08 -22.81
C GLY A 174 4.84 -13.65 -22.56
N LEU A 175 4.80 -13.20 -21.31
CA LEU A 175 5.32 -11.90 -20.89
C LEU A 175 6.84 -11.81 -21.10
N ARG A 176 7.61 -12.82 -20.68
CA ARG A 176 9.07 -12.90 -20.88
C ARG A 176 9.42 -12.74 -22.36
N ALA A 177 8.78 -13.51 -23.23
CA ALA A 177 9.01 -13.48 -24.67
C ALA A 177 8.64 -12.14 -25.31
N ALA A 178 7.58 -11.47 -24.83
CA ALA A 178 7.23 -10.13 -25.29
C ALA A 178 8.26 -9.09 -24.85
N LEU A 179 8.69 -9.13 -23.59
CA LEU A 179 9.68 -8.21 -23.03
C LEU A 179 11.07 -8.39 -23.65
N GLU A 180 11.48 -9.61 -23.97
CA GLU A 180 12.76 -9.90 -24.62
C GLU A 180 12.85 -9.32 -26.04
N ARG A 181 11.72 -9.08 -26.71
CA ARG A 181 11.67 -8.44 -28.04
C ARG A 181 11.78 -6.92 -27.98
N LEU A 182 11.79 -6.32 -26.78
CA LEU A 182 11.91 -4.88 -26.64
C LEU A 182 13.32 -4.41 -27.03
N PRO A 183 13.43 -3.35 -27.85
CA PRO A 183 14.74 -2.81 -28.17
C PRO A 183 15.42 -2.30 -26.89
N GLY A 184 16.69 -2.68 -26.70
CA GLY A 184 17.48 -2.32 -25.51
C GLY A 184 17.41 -3.33 -24.36
N VAL A 185 16.55 -4.36 -24.43
CA VAL A 185 16.59 -5.50 -23.53
C VAL A 185 17.51 -6.57 -24.12
N SER A 186 18.53 -6.96 -23.37
CA SER A 186 19.46 -8.03 -23.75
C SER A 186 19.00 -9.41 -23.26
N THR A 187 18.31 -9.49 -22.12
CA THR A 187 17.77 -10.77 -21.61
C THR A 187 16.55 -10.53 -20.72
N ALA A 188 15.55 -11.41 -20.81
CA ALA A 188 14.40 -11.43 -19.88
C ALA A 188 14.32 -12.78 -19.15
N ILE A 189 14.21 -12.73 -17.81
CA ILE A 189 14.22 -13.93 -16.95
C ILE A 189 12.97 -13.93 -16.06
N VAL A 190 12.17 -15.00 -16.12
CA VAL A 190 11.06 -15.22 -15.17
C VAL A 190 11.65 -15.54 -13.79
N ALA A 191 11.20 -14.79 -12.79
CA ALA A 191 11.64 -14.86 -11.41
C ALA A 191 10.42 -15.06 -10.46
N GLY A 192 10.62 -14.78 -9.17
CA GLY A 192 9.55 -14.80 -8.18
C GLY A 192 8.93 -16.19 -7.96
N GLU A 193 7.62 -16.20 -7.71
CA GLU A 193 6.84 -17.39 -7.31
C GLU A 193 6.77 -18.44 -8.43
N VAL A 194 6.68 -18.02 -9.69
CA VAL A 194 6.71 -18.91 -10.86
C VAL A 194 8.02 -19.70 -10.90
N ARG A 195 9.17 -19.03 -10.74
CA ARG A 195 10.49 -19.69 -10.74
C ARG A 195 10.63 -20.70 -9.59
N ARG A 196 10.05 -20.41 -8.43
CA ARG A 196 10.06 -21.30 -7.26
C ARG A 196 9.02 -22.43 -7.34
N ARG A 197 8.23 -22.48 -8.41
CA ARG A 197 7.14 -23.45 -8.59
C ARG A 197 6.13 -23.43 -7.45
N SER A 198 5.82 -22.23 -6.93
CA SER A 198 4.72 -22.08 -5.97
C SER A 198 3.44 -22.62 -6.61
N GLU A 199 2.66 -23.42 -5.87
CA GLU A 199 1.38 -23.98 -6.34
C GLU A 199 0.39 -22.88 -6.74
N VAL A 200 0.50 -21.76 -6.02
CA VAL A 200 -0.36 -20.60 -6.10
C VAL A 200 0.53 -19.36 -6.26
N VAL A 201 0.30 -18.56 -7.30
CA VAL A 201 1.13 -17.43 -7.71
C VAL A 201 0.31 -16.14 -7.65
N ARG A 202 0.78 -15.13 -6.92
CA ARG A 202 0.15 -13.81 -6.89
C ARG A 202 0.70 -12.93 -8.00
N ASP A 203 2.02 -12.78 -8.03
CA ASP A 203 2.71 -11.84 -8.90
C ASP A 203 3.58 -12.56 -9.93
N LEU A 204 3.50 -12.10 -11.19
CA LEU A 204 4.45 -12.50 -12.22
C LEU A 204 5.64 -11.54 -12.18
N VAL A 205 6.81 -12.06 -11.83
CA VAL A 205 8.03 -11.25 -11.71
C VAL A 205 8.96 -11.58 -12.87
N VAL A 206 9.36 -10.57 -13.63
CA VAL A 206 10.37 -10.70 -14.69
C VAL A 206 11.54 -9.77 -14.40
N VAL A 207 12.75 -10.30 -14.47
CA VAL A 207 13.99 -9.53 -14.37
C VAL A 207 14.52 -9.29 -15.77
N LEU A 208 14.78 -8.03 -16.08
CA LEU A 208 15.33 -7.61 -17.37
C LEU A 208 16.80 -7.22 -17.21
N VAL A 209 17.63 -7.72 -18.12
CA VAL A 209 18.97 -7.18 -18.39
C VAL A 209 18.81 -6.26 -19.59
N ALA A 210 19.28 -5.02 -19.47
CA ALA A 210 19.13 -4.01 -20.50
C ALA A 210 20.41 -3.21 -20.65
N ASP A 211 20.70 -2.84 -21.90
CA ASP A 211 21.90 -2.08 -22.27
C ASP A 211 21.59 -0.56 -22.40
N VAL A 212 20.39 -0.17 -21.96
CA VAL A 212 19.86 1.20 -21.97
C VAL A 212 19.51 1.67 -20.56
N PRO A 213 19.48 2.98 -20.29
CA PRO A 213 19.10 3.50 -18.97
C PRO A 213 17.68 3.06 -18.56
N PRO A 214 17.44 2.75 -17.27
CA PRO A 214 16.12 2.30 -16.78
C PRO A 214 14.97 3.26 -17.12
N ALA A 215 15.22 4.57 -17.06
CA ALA A 215 14.21 5.60 -17.38
C ALA A 215 13.69 5.49 -18.82
N GLU A 216 14.56 5.16 -19.77
CA GLU A 216 14.17 4.98 -21.17
C GLU A 216 13.40 3.68 -21.36
N LEU A 217 13.84 2.59 -20.71
CA LEU A 217 13.14 1.32 -20.73
C LEU A 217 11.74 1.43 -20.12
N PHE A 218 11.60 2.10 -18.97
CA PHE A 218 10.31 2.33 -18.31
C PHE A 218 9.36 3.18 -19.14
N LYS A 219 9.86 4.08 -19.97
CA LYS A 219 9.02 4.82 -20.91
C LYS A 219 8.48 3.92 -22.02
N ARG A 220 9.25 2.94 -22.50
CA ARG A 220 8.83 1.96 -23.53
C ARG A 220 7.84 0.96 -22.96
N LEU A 221 8.18 0.34 -21.83
CA LEU A 221 7.32 0.19 -20.65
C LEU A 221 5.80 0.03 -20.81
N SER A 222 5.05 0.99 -20.29
CA SER A 222 5.02 2.33 -20.87
C SER A 222 3.88 2.38 -21.86
N GLN A 223 4.26 2.09 -23.09
CA GLN A 223 3.47 2.21 -24.29
C GLN A 223 3.10 0.84 -24.85
N LEU A 224 3.45 -0.25 -24.14
CA LEU A 224 3.13 -1.60 -24.60
C LEU A 224 1.63 -1.89 -24.56
N PRO A 225 1.11 -2.60 -25.58
CA PRO A 225 -0.26 -3.12 -25.54
C PRO A 225 -0.45 -4.05 -24.34
N GLY A 226 -1.53 -3.85 -23.58
CA GLY A 226 -1.87 -4.65 -22.40
C GLY A 226 -1.45 -4.06 -21.06
N VAL A 227 -0.73 -2.92 -21.06
CA VAL A 227 -0.44 -2.18 -19.83
C VAL A 227 -1.56 -1.19 -19.53
N HIS A 228 -2.18 -1.30 -18.36
CA HIS A 228 -3.33 -0.49 -17.94
C HIS A 228 -2.98 0.60 -16.93
N GLU A 229 -2.07 0.31 -16.00
CA GLU A 229 -1.67 1.20 -14.92
C GLU A 229 -0.19 0.98 -14.57
N PHE A 230 0.44 1.99 -13.96
CA PHE A 230 1.81 1.93 -13.45
C PHE A 230 1.80 2.27 -11.97
N ALA A 231 2.39 1.42 -11.13
CA ALA A 231 2.52 1.66 -9.71
C ALA A 231 3.96 1.37 -9.24
N GLY A 232 4.48 2.21 -8.33
CA GLY A 232 5.80 1.99 -7.72
C GLY A 232 6.97 2.07 -8.71
N GLN A 233 7.42 3.29 -9.00
CA GLN A 233 8.66 3.54 -9.76
C GLN A 233 9.82 3.79 -8.78
N ASP A 234 10.84 2.95 -8.85
CA ASP A 234 12.17 3.20 -8.28
C ASP A 234 13.21 3.05 -9.39
N GLU A 235 14.48 3.39 -9.16
CA GLU A 235 15.55 3.37 -10.17
C GLU A 235 15.70 2.03 -10.89
N ARG A 236 15.24 0.92 -10.29
CA ARG A 236 15.40 -0.45 -10.81
C ARG A 236 14.13 -1.31 -10.78
N ARG A 237 12.97 -0.73 -10.42
CA ARG A 237 11.72 -1.49 -10.29
C ARG A 237 10.53 -0.71 -10.83
N LEU A 238 9.67 -1.43 -11.53
CA LEU A 238 8.36 -1.00 -12.03
C LEU A 238 7.36 -2.11 -11.71
N THR A 239 6.14 -1.76 -11.28
CA THR A 239 5.01 -2.70 -11.10
C THR A 239 3.81 -2.24 -11.92
#